data_AF-A0A0D2NIX8-F1
#
_entry.id   AF-A0A0D2NIX8-F1
#
_cell.length_a   1.000
_cell.length_b   1.000
_cell.length_c   1.000
_cell.angle_alpha   90.00
_cell.angle_beta   90.00
_cell.angle_gamma   90.00
#
_symmetry.space_group_name_H-M   'P 1'
#
loop_
_entity.id
_entity.type
_entity.pdbx_description
1 polymer ?
#
loop_
_entity_poly.entity_id
_entity_poly.type
_entity_poly.pdbx_seq_one_letter_code
_entity_poly.pdbx_strand_id
1 'polypeptide(L)'
;MGTITITDASGASGIQSFVSKYTNASNGSDNWYDINTSAQSWSRGPGWELVAFSSTANSQRRGWYVHIPQGKTLNITFYGFDRDIGLQYV
;
A
#
# COMPACT_ATOMS: atom_id res chain seq x y z
N MET A 1 4.28 16.88 -2.39
CA MET A 1 4.34 15.42 -2.10
C MET A 1 2.95 14.96 -1.68
N GLY A 2 2.59 13.71 -1.96
CA GLY A 2 1.42 13.02 -1.39
C GLY A 2 1.87 11.90 -0.45
N THR A 3 0.91 11.22 0.14
CA THR A 3 1.16 10.13 1.09
C THR A 3 0.25 8.95 0.80
N ILE A 4 0.80 7.74 0.82
CA ILE A 4 -0.01 6.51 0.96
C ILE A 4 0.02 6.10 2.43
N THR A 5 -1.13 5.80 3.00
CA THR A 5 -1.24 5.19 4.32
C THR A 5 -1.97 3.86 4.17
N ILE A 6 -1.38 2.77 4.68
CA ILE A 6 -1.92 1.41 4.58
C ILE A 6 -2.27 0.90 5.98
N THR A 7 -3.43 0.27 6.10
CA THR A 7 -3.85 -0.49 7.28
C THR A 7 -4.34 -1.87 6.87
N ASP A 8 -3.97 -2.90 7.63
CA ASP A 8 -4.51 -4.25 7.48
C ASP A 8 -5.76 -4.44 8.35
N ALA A 9 -6.88 -4.79 7.72
CA ALA A 9 -8.15 -5.14 8.34
C ALA A 9 -8.62 -6.55 7.91
N SER A 10 -7.71 -7.38 7.38
CA SER A 10 -7.99 -8.75 6.97
C SER A 10 -8.15 -9.72 8.15
N GLY A 11 -7.53 -9.41 9.29
CA GLY A 11 -7.44 -10.30 10.44
C GLY A 11 -6.41 -11.44 10.28
N ALA A 12 -5.68 -11.48 9.17
CA ALA A 12 -4.60 -12.43 8.94
C ALA A 12 -3.29 -11.97 9.59
N SER A 13 -2.38 -12.91 9.85
CA SER A 13 -1.02 -12.60 10.27
C SER A 13 -0.05 -12.70 9.08
N GLY A 14 1.04 -11.95 9.17
CA GLY A 14 2.13 -12.05 8.19
C GLY A 14 1.77 -11.50 6.81
N ILE A 15 0.93 -10.47 6.75
CA ILE A 15 0.66 -9.73 5.52
C ILE A 15 1.78 -8.73 5.29
N GLN A 16 2.25 -8.68 4.05
CA GLN A 16 3.23 -7.70 3.60
C GLN A 16 2.61 -6.79 2.55
N SER A 17 3.04 -5.54 2.53
CA SER A 17 2.77 -4.60 1.45
C SER A 17 4.03 -4.25 0.68
N PHE A 18 3.84 -4.01 -0.61
CA PHE A 18 4.80 -3.43 -1.52
C PHE A 18 4.19 -2.13 -2.04
N VAL A 19 4.94 -1.04 -1.99
CA VAL A 19 4.55 0.24 -2.61
C VAL A 19 5.69 0.61 -3.54
N SER A 20 5.45 0.61 -4.86
CA SER A 20 6.50 0.96 -5.82
C SER A 20 7.10 2.33 -5.53
N LYS A 21 8.31 2.56 -6.06
CA LYS A 21 9.01 3.84 -5.95
C LYS A 21 8.87 4.73 -7.18
N TYR A 22 7.90 4.51 -8.07
CA TYR A 22 7.86 5.19 -9.38
C TYR A 22 7.83 6.72 -9.27
N THR A 23 7.08 7.25 -8.32
CA THR A 23 6.95 8.70 -8.06
C THR A 23 7.96 9.22 -7.04
N ASN A 24 8.81 8.35 -6.48
CA ASN A 24 9.84 8.70 -5.50
C ASN A 24 11.09 7.83 -5.67
N ALA A 25 11.65 7.78 -6.89
CA ALA A 25 12.68 6.80 -7.25
C ALA A 25 13.98 6.92 -6.43
N SER A 26 14.31 8.13 -5.97
CA SER A 26 15.55 8.40 -5.23
C SER A 26 15.48 8.10 -3.72
N ASN A 27 14.29 8.15 -3.11
CA ASN A 27 14.13 7.94 -1.66
C ASN A 27 13.14 6.83 -1.31
N GLY A 28 12.39 6.32 -2.28
CA GLY A 28 11.48 5.20 -2.15
C GLY A 28 12.20 3.86 -2.25
N SER A 29 11.47 2.80 -1.91
CA SER A 29 11.96 1.43 -1.90
C SER A 29 10.91 0.51 -2.51
N ASP A 30 11.35 -0.45 -3.31
CA ASP A 30 10.54 -1.52 -3.91
C ASP A 30 10.59 -2.80 -3.04
N ASN A 31 10.83 -2.66 -1.73
CA ASN A 31 10.84 -3.79 -0.81
C ASN A 31 9.42 -4.13 -0.31
N TRP A 32 9.29 -5.35 0.20
CA TRP A 32 8.12 -5.78 0.95
C TRP A 32 8.29 -5.40 2.42
N TYR A 33 7.23 -4.88 3.02
CA TYR A 33 7.18 -4.46 4.41
C TYR A 33 5.99 -5.11 5.11
N ASP A 34 6.21 -5.68 6.29
CA ASP A 34 5.13 -6.21 7.11
C ASP A 34 4.13 -5.10 7.44
N ILE A 35 2.84 -5.41 7.31
CA ILE A 35 1.75 -4.53 7.70
C ILE A 35 0.88 -5.14 8.78
N ASN A 36 0.18 -4.28 9.50
CA ASN A 36 -0.73 -4.69 10.57
C ASN A 36 -1.90 -3.70 10.71
N THR A 37 -2.68 -3.85 11.78
CA THR A 37 -3.85 -3.02 12.08
C THR A 37 -3.53 -1.57 12.42
N SER A 38 -2.26 -1.26 12.73
CA SER A 38 -1.78 0.11 12.87
C SER A 38 -1.40 0.68 11.51
N ALA A 39 -1.84 1.90 11.24
CA ALA A 39 -1.55 2.60 10.00
C ALA A 39 -0.04 2.81 9.79
N GLN A 40 0.44 2.50 8.61
CA GLN A 40 1.81 2.76 8.16
C GLN A 40 1.79 3.65 6.92
N SER A 41 2.79 4.52 6.77
CA SER A 41 2.75 5.57 5.76
C SER A 41 4.03 5.62 4.91
N TRP A 42 3.83 5.96 3.63
CA TRP A 42 4.87 6.13 2.63
C TRP A 42 4.72 7.50 1.95
N SER A 43 5.76 8.32 2.04
CA SER A 43 5.87 9.54 1.25
C SER A 43 6.07 9.21 -0.22
N ARG A 44 5.22 9.76 -1.08
CA ARG A 44 5.25 9.54 -2.53
C ARG A 44 4.99 10.82 -3.32
N GLY A 45 5.44 10.87 -4.56
CA GLY A 45 5.10 11.96 -5.46
C GLY A 45 3.64 11.83 -5.92
N PRO A 46 3.05 12.91 -6.46
CA PRO A 46 1.79 12.77 -7.19
C PRO A 46 1.98 11.91 -8.43
N GLY A 47 0.97 11.12 -8.79
CA GLY A 47 1.01 10.21 -9.94
C GLY A 47 0.58 8.79 -9.59
N TRP A 48 0.98 7.80 -10.39
CA TRP A 48 0.56 6.42 -10.22
C TRP A 48 1.63 5.58 -9.50
N GLU A 49 1.21 4.81 -8.49
CA GLU A 49 2.02 3.78 -7.85
C GLU A 49 1.32 2.42 -7.92
N LEU A 50 2.10 1.35 -8.02
CA LEU A 50 1.66 -0.02 -7.75
C LEU A 50 1.72 -0.26 -6.25
N VAL A 51 0.58 -0.57 -5.65
CA VAL A 51 0.48 -1.09 -4.29
C VAL A 51 0.07 -2.55 -4.37
N ALA A 52 0.86 -3.44 -3.78
CA ALA A 52 0.58 -4.86 -3.75
C ALA A 52 0.67 -5.43 -2.34
N PHE A 53 -0.03 -6.53 -2.13
CA PHE A 53 -0.07 -7.25 -0.86
C PHE A 53 0.31 -8.71 -1.11
N SER A 54 1.00 -9.34 -0.16
CA SER A 54 1.26 -10.78 -0.17
C SER A 54 1.20 -11.39 1.22
N SER A 55 0.91 -12.68 1.28
CA SER A 55 1.14 -13.48 2.49
C SER A 55 2.63 -13.75 2.67
N THR A 56 3.09 -14.06 3.89
CA THR A 56 4.52 -14.33 4.17
C THR A 56 5.04 -15.56 3.41
N ALA A 57 4.17 -16.55 3.21
CA ALA A 57 4.49 -17.73 2.40
C ALA A 57 4.44 -17.46 0.90
N ASN A 58 4.11 -16.22 0.50
CA ASN A 58 3.91 -15.78 -0.88
C ASN A 58 2.91 -16.66 -1.67
N SER A 59 1.98 -17.30 -0.95
CA SER A 59 0.93 -18.16 -1.53
C SER A 59 -0.21 -17.37 -2.14
N GLN A 60 -0.40 -16.13 -1.70
CA GLN A 60 -1.40 -15.20 -2.22
C GLN A 60 -0.73 -13.85 -2.48
N ARG A 61 -1.07 -13.24 -3.61
CA ARG A 61 -0.57 -11.91 -3.98
C ARG A 61 -1.58 -11.20 -4.88
N ARG A 62 -1.85 -9.93 -4.59
CA ARG A 62 -2.68 -9.05 -5.43
C ARG A 62 -2.13 -7.64 -5.44
N GLY A 63 -2.32 -6.93 -6.54
CA GLY A 63 -1.79 -5.58 -6.72
C GLY A 63 -2.77 -4.66 -7.45
N TRP A 64 -2.66 -3.37 -7.15
CA TRP A 64 -3.51 -2.30 -7.66
C TRP A 64 -2.65 -1.12 -8.08
N TYR A 65 -2.98 -0.54 -9.23
CA TYR A 65 -2.48 0.78 -9.59
C TYR A 65 -3.37 1.84 -8.95
N VAL A 66 -2.77 2.67 -8.10
CA VAL A 66 -3.47 3.74 -7.39
C VAL A 66 -2.86 5.09 -7.73
N HIS A 67 -3.72 6.09 -7.93
CA HIS A 67 -3.28 7.46 -8.14
C HIS A 67 -3.11 8.16 -6.80
N ILE A 68 -1.95 8.76 -6.58
CA ILE A 68 -1.61 9.55 -5.41
C ILE A 68 -1.89 11.01 -5.70
N PRO A 69 -2.79 11.65 -4.94
CA PRO A 69 -3.10 13.06 -5.11
C PRO A 69 -1.95 13.96 -4.64
N GLN A 70 -1.79 15.11 -5.28
CA GLN A 70 -0.81 16.12 -4.85
C GLN A 70 -1.23 16.73 -3.50
N GLY A 71 -0.34 16.73 -2.51
CA GLY A 71 -0.55 17.41 -1.23
C GLY A 71 -1.58 16.75 -0.31
N LYS A 72 -2.00 15.52 -0.62
CA LYS A 72 -3.09 14.80 0.03
C LYS A 72 -2.66 13.38 0.42
N THR A 73 -3.48 12.71 1.21
CA THR A 73 -3.26 11.33 1.64
C THR A 73 -4.25 10.40 0.96
N LEU A 74 -3.75 9.28 0.44
CA LEU A 74 -4.55 8.13 0.07
C LEU A 74 -4.46 7.09 1.19
N ASN A 75 -5.57 6.88 1.89
CA ASN A 75 -5.71 5.78 2.84
C ASN A 75 -6.14 4.53 2.07
N ILE A 76 -5.41 3.43 2.28
CA ILE A 76 -5.67 2.11 1.73
C ILE A 76 -5.96 1.16 2.88
N THR A 77 -7.09 0.48 2.83
CA THR A 77 -7.41 -0.60 3.78
C THR A 77 -7.36 -1.94 3.07
N PHE A 78 -6.51 -2.84 3.54
CA PHE A 78 -6.45 -4.21 3.04
C PHE A 78 -7.45 -5.07 3.79
N TYR A 79 -8.37 -5.70 3.06
CA TYR A 79 -9.42 -6.54 3.63
C TYR A 79 -9.17 -8.04 3.42
N GLY A 80 -8.01 -8.44 2.93
CA GLY A 80 -7.71 -9.83 2.56
C GLY A 80 -7.81 -10.06 1.05
N PHE A 81 -7.30 -11.21 0.59
CA PHE A 81 -7.08 -11.47 -0.83
C PHE A 81 -8.35 -11.74 -1.65
N ASP A 82 -9.47 -12.05 -1.01
CA ASP A 82 -10.74 -12.34 -1.68
C ASP A 82 -11.67 -11.11 -1.79
N ARG A 83 -11.21 -9.95 -1.30
CA ARG A 83 -11.93 -8.67 -1.34
C ARG A 83 -11.15 -7.64 -2.13
N ASP A 84 -11.83 -6.58 -2.56
CA ASP A 84 -11.13 -5.40 -3.06
C ASP A 84 -10.53 -4.58 -1.90
N ILE A 85 -9.64 -3.64 -2.20
CA ILE A 85 -9.10 -2.71 -1.19
C ILE A 85 -10.05 -1.55 -0.95
N GLY A 86 -10.07 -1.04 0.28
CA GLY A 86 -10.72 0.24 0.59
C GLY A 86 -9.82 1.40 0.17
N LEU A 87 -10.35 2.36 -0.56
CA LEU A 87 -9.64 3.59 -0.96
C LEU A 87 -10.36 4.82 -0.41
N GLN A 88 -9.63 5.70 0.28
CA GLN A 88 -10.15 6.97 0.76
C GLN A 88 -9.13 8.08 0.52
N TYR A 89 -9.55 9.12 -0.19
CA TYR A 89 -8.75 10.31 -0.48
C TYR A 89 -9.05 11.41 0.54
N VAL A 90 -8.02 11.88 1.25
CA VAL A 90 -8.11 12.91 2.29
C VAL A 90 -7.32 14.14 1.87
#